data_AF-A0A150AGV7-F1
#
_entry.id   AF-A0A150AGV7-F1
#
_cell.length_a   1.000
_cell.length_b   1.000
_cell.length_c   1.000
_cell.angle_alpha   90.00
_cell.angle_beta   90.00
_cell.angle_gamma   90.00
#
_symmetry.space_group_name_H-M   'P 1'
#
loop_
_entity.id
_entity.type
_entity.pdbx_description
1 polymer ?
#
loop_
_entity_poly.entity_id
_entity_poly.type
_entity_poly.pdbx_seq_one_letter_code
_entity_poly.pdbx_strand_id
1 'polypeptide(L)' 'MLKKIFLSIVLSLITTISIFAQCAMCRATVGNNISDGASAIGAGLNNGILYLMVMPYLIISSIVYLWYRKTQKEKQALSM' A
#
# COMPACT_ATOMS: atom_id res chain seq x y z
N MET A 1 38.41 -17.21 8.60
CA MET A 1 37.38 -16.24 8.14
C MET A 1 36.48 -16.82 7.05
N LEU A 2 37.02 -17.56 6.07
CA LEU A 2 36.27 -18.17 4.97
C LEU A 2 35.09 -19.06 5.40
N LYS A 3 35.21 -19.82 6.50
CA LYS A 3 34.12 -20.67 7.03
C LYS A 3 32.91 -19.87 7.54
N LYS A 4 33.13 -18.67 8.09
CA LYS A 4 32.05 -17.78 8.54
C LYS A 4 31.36 -17.11 7.35
N ILE A 5 32.12 -16.74 6.33
CA ILE A 5 31.62 -16.19 5.07
C ILE A 5 30.77 -17.26 4.35
N PHE A 6 31.29 -18.49 4.25
CA PHE A 6 30.57 -19.62 3.66
C PHE A 6 29.26 -19.90 4.39
N LEU A 7 29.28 -19.94 5.73
CA LEU A 7 28.07 -20.13 6.54
C LEU A 7 27.05 -19.00 6.34
N SER A 8 27.52 -17.75 6.24
CA SER A 8 26.66 -16.59 5.97
C SER A 8 26.01 -16.64 4.59
N ILE A 9 26.74 -17.10 3.58
CA ILE A 9 26.23 -17.26 2.21
C ILE A 9 25.17 -18.36 2.17
N VAL A 10 25.45 -19.51 2.80
CA VAL A 10 24.49 -20.63 2.89
C VAL A 10 23.21 -20.19 3.62
N LEU A 11 23.32 -19.45 4.72
CA LEU A 11 22.16 -18.97 5.46
C LEU A 11 21.32 -17.98 4.64
N SER A 12 21.97 -17.08 3.89
CA SER A 12 21.29 -16.12 3.00
C SER A 12 20.59 -16.78 1.82
N LEU A 13 21.05 -17.96 1.37
CA LEU A 13 20.42 -18.73 0.30
C LEU A 13 19.19 -19.51 0.80
N ILE A 14 19.09 -19.78 2.10
CA ILE A 14 17.93 -20.47 2.70
C ILE A 14 16.79 -19.48 2.98
N THR A 15 17.08 -18.20 3.23
CA THR A 15 16.06 -17.17 3.48
C THR A 15 15.36 -16.64 2.22
N THR A 16 15.75 -17.09 1.03
CA THR A 16 15.06 -16.79 -0.24
C THR A 16 13.92 -17.75 -0.57
N ILE A 17 13.67 -18.76 0.27
CA ILE A 17 12.43 -19.55 0.20
C ILE A 17 11.30 -18.55 0.30
N SER A 18 10.51 -18.46 -0.77
CA SER A 18 9.40 -17.52 -0.97
C SER A 18 8.53 -17.42 0.28
N ILE A 19 8.91 -16.52 1.17
CA ILE A 19 8.00 -15.90 2.11
C ILE A 19 7.11 -15.11 1.16
N PHE A 20 6.00 -15.72 0.76
CA PHE A 20 4.98 -15.00 0.05
C PHE A 20 4.79 -13.71 0.83
N ALA A 21 5.14 -12.58 0.22
CA ALA A 21 4.57 -11.31 0.63
C ALA A 21 3.07 -11.47 0.35
N GLN A 22 2.37 -12.10 1.31
CA GLN A 22 0.98 -12.50 1.34
C GLN A 22 0.11 -11.25 1.51
N CYS A 23 0.37 -10.24 0.70
CA CYS A 23 -0.39 -9.00 0.69
C CYS A 23 -1.04 -8.80 -0.68
N ALA A 24 -0.45 -9.33 -1.76
CA ALA A 24 -1.07 -9.33 -3.09
C ALA A 24 -1.79 -10.64 -3.43
N MET A 25 -1.28 -11.80 -2.98
CA MET A 25 -1.94 -13.10 -3.25
C MET A 25 -3.20 -13.32 -2.42
N CYS A 26 -3.25 -12.87 -1.17
CA CYS A 26 -4.46 -12.98 -0.35
C CYS A 26 -5.64 -12.22 -0.97
N ARG A 27 -5.40 -11.10 -1.67
CA ARG A 27 -6.45 -10.41 -2.43
C ARG A 27 -6.92 -11.20 -3.65
N ALA A 28 -6.02 -11.83 -4.39
CA ALA A 28 -6.37 -12.65 -5.55
C ALA A 28 -7.13 -13.94 -5.15
N THR A 29 -6.68 -14.63 -4.09
CA THR A 29 -7.37 -15.80 -3.55
C THR A 29 -8.78 -15.44 -3.05
N VAL A 30 -8.95 -14.33 -2.31
CA VAL A 30 -10.30 -13.92 -1.87
C VAL A 30 -11.17 -13.43 -3.04
N GLY A 31 -10.59 -12.78 -4.05
CA GLY A 31 -11.27 -12.45 -5.30
C GLY A 31 -11.89 -13.68 -5.97
N ASN A 32 -11.16 -14.81 -5.98
CA ASN A 32 -11.65 -16.08 -6.53
C ASN A 32 -12.72 -16.74 -5.64
N ASN A 33 -12.65 -16.61 -4.31
CA ASN A 33 -13.65 -17.17 -3.37
C ASN A 33 -15.04 -16.48 -3.47
N ILE A 34 -15.11 -15.28 -4.04
CA ILE A 34 -16.38 -14.57 -4.32
C ILE A 34 -17.13 -15.24 -5.49
N SER A 35 -16.41 -15.80 -6.46
CA SER A 35 -16.99 -16.54 -7.59
C SER A 35 -17.60 -17.88 -7.17
N ASP A 36 -17.14 -18.45 -6.05
CA ASP A 36 -17.58 -19.76 -5.54
C ASP A 36 -18.72 -19.67 -4.49
N GLY A 37 -19.35 -18.50 -4.31
CA GLY A 37 -20.59 -18.36 -3.53
C GLY A 37 -20.43 -18.08 -2.03
N ALA A 38 -19.21 -17.84 -1.52
CA ALA A 38 -18.97 -17.45 -0.13
C ALA A 38 -19.10 -15.92 0.08
N SER A 39 -20.31 -15.37 -0.10
CA SER A 39 -20.55 -13.93 -0.23
C SER A 39 -20.35 -13.08 1.04
N ALA A 40 -20.29 -13.66 2.24
CA ALA A 40 -20.25 -12.89 3.49
C ALA A 40 -18.88 -12.24 3.78
N ILE A 41 -17.77 -12.84 3.34
CA ILE A 41 -16.41 -12.33 3.56
C ILE A 41 -15.99 -11.35 2.44
N GLY A 42 -16.59 -11.48 1.24
CA GLY A 42 -16.28 -10.63 0.08
C GLY A 42 -16.82 -9.20 0.17
N ALA A 43 -17.98 -8.99 0.79
CA ALA A 43 -18.62 -7.66 0.87
C ALA A 43 -17.82 -6.65 1.69
N GLY A 44 -17.20 -7.07 2.80
CA GLY A 44 -16.32 -6.21 3.62
C GLY A 44 -15.01 -5.86 2.93
N LEU A 45 -14.51 -6.74 2.05
CA LEU A 45 -13.23 -6.56 1.38
C LEU A 45 -13.29 -5.54 0.22
N ASN A 46 -14.40 -5.48 -0.53
CA ASN A 46 -14.60 -4.50 -1.61
C ASN A 46 -14.56 -3.06 -1.08
N ASN A 47 -15.14 -2.82 0.10
CA ASN A 47 -15.03 -1.53 0.79
C ASN A 47 -13.58 -1.22 1.17
N GLY A 48 -12.80 -2.23 1.58
CA GLY A 48 -11.37 -2.07 1.87
C GLY A 48 -10.53 -1.73 0.63
N ILE A 49 -10.83 -2.28 -0.55
CA ILE A 49 -10.16 -1.93 -1.82
C ILE A 49 -10.50 -0.49 -2.20
N LEU A 50 -11.78 -0.14 -2.13
CA LEU A 50 -12.26 1.20 -2.46
C LEU A 50 -11.65 2.24 -1.52
N TYR A 51 -11.54 1.94 -0.22
CA TYR A 51 -10.85 2.80 0.75
C TYR A 51 -9.37 3.00 0.42
N LEU A 52 -8.63 1.92 0.10
CA LEU A 52 -7.21 2.02 -0.27
C LEU A 52 -6.99 2.80 -1.58
N MET A 53 -7.90 2.69 -2.55
CA MET A 53 -7.83 3.48 -3.78
C MET A 53 -8.21 4.95 -3.57
N VAL A 54 -9.20 5.26 -2.73
CA VAL A 54 -9.66 6.64 -2.49
C VAL A 54 -8.70 7.45 -1.62
N MET A 55 -8.06 6.82 -0.63
CA MET A 55 -7.11 7.47 0.29
C MET A 55 -6.01 8.30 -0.38
N PRO A 56 -5.25 7.81 -1.38
CA PRO A 56 -4.20 8.61 -2.02
C PRO A 56 -4.75 9.87 -2.70
N TYR A 57 -5.93 9.80 -3.31
CA TYR A 57 -6.55 10.97 -3.93
C TYR A 57 -6.95 12.01 -2.88
N LEU A 58 -7.54 11.59 -1.75
CA LEU A 58 -7.92 12.50 -0.66
C LEU A 58 -6.71 13.22 -0.06
N ILE A 59 -5.60 12.49 0.14
CA ILE A 59 -4.35 13.06 0.67
C ILE A 59 -3.79 14.11 -0.30
N ILE A 60 -3.70 13.79 -1.59
CA ILE A 60 -3.20 14.72 -2.61
C ILE A 60 -4.09 15.96 -2.71
N SER A 61 -5.41 15.78 -2.79
CA SER A 61 -6.36 16.90 -2.86
C SER A 61 -6.26 17.83 -1.65
N SER A 62 -6.07 17.26 -0.45
CA SER A 62 -5.93 18.04 0.79
C SER A 62 -4.64 18.86 0.79
N ILE A 63 -3.51 18.27 0.38
CA ILE A 63 -2.23 18.96 0.29
C ILE A 63 -2.31 20.11 -0.72
N VAL A 64 -2.84 19.84 -1.92
CA VAL A 64 -2.99 20.85 -2.98
C VAL A 64 -3.88 22.01 -2.50
N TYR A 65 -5.00 21.71 -1.85
CA TYR A 65 -5.90 22.73 -1.32
C TYR A 65 -5.25 23.62 -0.26
N LEU A 66 -4.54 23.01 0.71
CA LEU A 66 -3.84 23.76 1.76
C LEU A 66 -2.71 24.62 1.19
N TRP A 67 -1.95 24.09 0.24
CA TRP A 67 -0.90 24.81 -0.44
C TRP A 67 -1.45 26.01 -1.22
N TYR A 68 -2.49 25.80 -2.03
CA TYR A 68 -3.15 26.87 -2.77
C TYR A 68 -3.65 27.99 -1.83
N ARG A 69 -4.31 27.63 -0.73
CA ARG A 69 -4.80 28.60 0.25
C ARG A 69 -3.66 29.40 0.90
N LYS A 70 -2.53 28.76 1.20
CA LYS A 70 -1.33 29.44 1.72
C LYS A 70 -0.78 30.43 0.68
N THR A 71 -0.59 29.99 -0.55
CA THR A 71 -0.04 30.82 -1.64
C THR A 71 -0.93 32.03 -1.93
N GLN A 72 -2.26 31.91 -1.87
CA GLN A 72 -3.15 33.05 -2.07
C GLN A 72 -3.03 34.09 -0.95
N LYS A 73 -2.89 33.66 0.32
CA LYS A 73 -2.66 34.58 1.45
C LYS A 73 -1.32 35.30 1.33
N GLU A 74 -0.26 34.58 0.95
CA GLU A 74 1.07 35.16 0.73
C GLU A 74 1.05 36.17 -0.43
N LYS A 75 0.35 35.85 -1.53
CA LYS A 75 0.20 36.76 -2.67
C LYS A 75 -0.55 38.04 -2.29
N GLN A 76 -1.63 37.93 -1.50
CA GLN A 76 -2.39 39.08 -1.02
C GLN A 76 -1.55 39.98 -0.08
N ALA A 77 -0.76 39.37 0.82
CA ALA A 77 0.12 40.10 1.73
C ALA A 77 1.32 40.76 1.03
N LEU A 78 1.78 40.20 -0.10
CA LEU A 78 2.84 40.79 -0.93
C LEU A 78 2.33 41.91 -1.85
N SER A 79 1.01 41.95 -2.11
CA SER A 79 0.35 42.97 -2.95
C SER A 79 -0.22 44.16 -2.17
N MET A 80 -0.05 44.18 -0.85
CA MET A 80 -0.24 45.35 0.02
C MET A 80 1.11 45.97 0.33
#